data_AF-A0A0U3Q545-F1
#
_entry.id   AF-A0A0U3Q545-F1
#
_cell.length_a   1.000
_cell.length_b   1.000
_cell.length_c   1.000
_cell.angle_alpha   90.00
_cell.angle_beta   90.00
_cell.angle_gamma   90.00
#
_symmetry.space_group_name_H-M   'P 1'
#
loop_
_entity.id
_entity.type
_entity.pdbx_description
1 polymer ?
#
loop_
_entity_poly.entity_id
_entity_poly.type
_entity_poly.pdbx_seq_one_letter_code
_entity_poly.pdbx_strand_id
1 'polypeptide(L)' 'MHQLPCTLEALVVRTDFTDLPLLVVDLRRERGRCVRVVVAELWSIENNLSGANMDFEEFAGAVDDGVFRGF' A
#
# COMPACT_ATOMS: atom_id res chain seq x y z
N MET A 1 -9.36 -24.96 -0.71
CA MET A 1 -9.23 -23.52 -0.41
C MET A 1 -7.97 -23.03 -1.10
N HIS A 2 -8.08 -22.57 -2.35
CA HIS A 2 -6.95 -22.03 -3.09
C HIS A 2 -6.84 -20.54 -2.74
N GLN A 3 -5.94 -20.22 -1.82
CA GLN A 3 -5.56 -18.84 -1.56
C GLN A 3 -4.75 -18.40 -2.80
N LEU A 4 -5.38 -17.60 -3.67
CA LEU A 4 -4.71 -16.98 -4.82
C LEU A 4 -3.53 -16.16 -4.29
N PRO A 5 -2.37 -16.14 -4.99
CA PRO A 5 -1.21 -15.38 -4.55
C PRO A 5 -1.60 -13.92 -4.30
N CYS A 6 -1.14 -13.37 -3.19
CA CYS A 6 -1.43 -12.02 -2.72
C CYS A 6 -0.74 -10.98 -3.61
N THR A 7 -1.07 -10.91 -4.91
CA THR A 7 -0.57 -9.85 -5.77
C THR A 7 -1.28 -8.55 -5.43
N LEU A 8 -0.52 -7.62 -4.83
CA LEU A 8 -0.90 -6.24 -4.70
C LEU A 8 -1.08 -5.66 -6.12
N GLU A 9 -2.31 -5.44 -6.55
CA GLU A 9 -2.60 -4.75 -7.81
C GLU A 9 -2.53 -3.23 -7.55
N ALA A 10 -1.31 -2.68 -7.49
CA ALA A 10 -1.11 -1.24 -7.28
C ALA A 10 -1.06 -0.49 -8.61
N LEU A 11 -2.00 0.44 -8.82
CA LEU A 11 -1.95 1.39 -9.93
C LEU A 11 -1.10 2.60 -9.53
N VAL A 12 0.10 2.72 -10.11
CA VAL A 12 1.04 3.82 -9.85
C VAL A 12 0.68 5.04 -10.71
N VAL A 13 0.27 6.14 -10.08
CA VAL A 13 0.04 7.45 -10.75
C VAL A 13 1.05 8.48 -10.21
N ARG A 14 1.80 9.12 -11.11
CA ARG A 14 2.76 10.19 -10.78
C ARG A 14 2.06 11.56 -10.67
N THR A 15 2.36 12.30 -9.62
CA THR A 15 1.95 13.72 -9.44
C THR A 15 3.19 14.59 -9.14
N ASP A 16 4.09 14.73 -10.13
CA ASP A 16 5.12 15.78 -10.32
C ASP A 16 6.09 16.21 -9.16
N PHE A 17 7.29 15.58 -9.11
CA PHE A 17 8.59 15.89 -8.41
C PHE A 17 9.31 14.69 -7.75
N THR A 18 10.62 14.84 -7.52
CA THR A 18 11.58 13.75 -7.22
C THR A 18 11.43 13.08 -5.84
N ASP A 19 10.62 13.64 -4.93
CA ASP A 19 10.34 13.14 -3.57
C ASP A 19 8.95 12.47 -3.42
N LEU A 20 8.32 12.09 -4.54
CA LEU A 20 6.92 11.71 -4.50
C LEU A 20 6.65 10.28 -4.03
N PRO A 21 5.82 10.12 -3.00
CA PRO A 21 5.32 8.81 -2.61
C PRO A 21 4.36 8.26 -3.67
N LEU A 22 4.42 6.95 -3.89
CA LEU A 22 3.54 6.18 -4.78
C LEU A 22 2.15 6.08 -4.17
N LEU A 23 1.10 6.33 -4.96
CA LEU A 23 -0.26 6.00 -4.54
C LEU A 23 -0.48 4.49 -4.69
N VAL A 24 -0.72 3.82 -3.57
CA VAL A 24 -1.15 2.42 -3.53
C VAL A 24 -2.65 2.39 -3.29
N VAL A 25 -3.38 1.60 -4.06
CA VAL A 25 -4.84 1.51 -4.02
C VAL A 25 -5.25 0.07 -3.79
N ASP A 26 -6.17 -0.17 -2.86
CA ASP A 26 -6.79 -1.48 -2.68
C ASP A 26 -7.79 -1.73 -3.82
N LEU A 27 -7.63 -2.85 -4.52
CA LEU A 27 -8.53 -3.32 -5.57
C LEU A 27 -9.33 -4.56 -5.17
N ARG A 28 -9.16 -5.05 -3.93
CA ARG A 28 -9.69 -6.32 -3.44
C ARG A 28 -10.79 -6.15 -2.40
N ARG A 29 -10.44 -5.70 -1.19
CA ARG A 29 -11.36 -5.69 -0.04
C ARG A 29 -12.17 -4.41 0.02
N GLU A 30 -11.47 -3.28 0.07
CA GLU A 30 -12.04 -1.94 0.09
C GLU A 30 -11.61 -1.18 -1.17
N ARG A 31 -12.25 -1.51 -2.28
CA ARG A 31 -11.94 -0.92 -3.59
C ARG A 31 -11.89 0.60 -3.52
N GLY A 32 -10.75 1.18 -3.88
CA GLY A 32 -10.54 2.62 -3.92
C GLY A 32 -9.94 3.22 -2.65
N ARG A 33 -9.81 2.46 -1.55
CA ARG A 33 -9.00 2.90 -0.41
C ARG A 33 -7.55 3.03 -0.87
N CYS A 34 -6.86 4.09 -0.42
CA CYS A 34 -5.51 4.38 -0.86
C CYS A 34 -4.61 4.91 0.24
N VAL A 35 -3.31 4.67 0.07
CA VAL A 35 -2.24 5.25 0.89
C VAL A 35 -1.10 5.68 -0.03
N ARG A 36 -0.48 6.82 0.25
CA ARG A 36 0.76 7.21 -0.44
C ARG A 36 1.93 6.56 0.27
N VAL A 37 2.94 6.09 -0.44
CA VAL A 37 4.03 5.28 0.12
C VAL A 37 5.35 5.73 -0.47
N VAL A 38 6.35 6.05 0.35
CA VAL A 38 7.69 6.29 -0.19
C VAL A 38 8.20 5.01 -0.85
N VAL A 39 8.84 5.13 -2.02
CA VAL A 39 9.24 3.98 -2.84
C VAL A 39 10.07 2.97 -2.04
N ALA A 40 10.93 3.47 -1.14
CA ALA A 40 11.78 2.65 -0.28
C ALA A 40 11.02 1.72 0.67
N GLU A 41 9.73 1.97 0.93
CA GLU A 41 8.90 1.24 1.89
C GLU A 41 7.80 0.41 1.23
N LEU A 42 7.68 0.44 -0.10
CA LEU A 42 6.67 -0.35 -0.82
C LEU A 42 6.81 -1.86 -0.53
N TRP A 43 8.05 -2.35 -0.38
CA TRP A 43 8.32 -3.75 -0.06
C TRP A 43 7.75 -4.16 1.31
N SER A 44 7.72 -3.24 2.27
CA SER A 44 7.21 -3.51 3.62
C SER A 44 5.71 -3.78 3.60
N ILE A 45 4.97 -3.03 2.79
CA ILE A 45 3.53 -3.24 2.60
C ILE A 45 3.27 -4.60 1.95
N GLU A 46 3.97 -4.93 0.87
CA GLU A 46 3.80 -6.22 0.19
C GLU A 46 4.05 -7.40 1.14
N ASN A 47 5.14 -7.36 1.91
CA ASN A 47 5.53 -8.44 2.81
C ASN A 47 4.52 -8.63 3.96
N ASN A 48 4.02 -7.54 4.54
CA ASN A 48 3.03 -7.62 5.61
C ASN A 48 1.67 -8.14 5.11
N LEU A 49 1.26 -7.77 3.89
CA LEU A 49 0.02 -8.25 3.29
C LEU A 49 0.12 -9.71 2.84
N SER A 50 1.25 -10.11 2.25
CA SER A 50 1.47 -11.49 1.81
C SER A 50 1.62 -12.45 2.98
N GLY A 51 2.24 -11.99 4.07
CA GLY A 51 2.35 -12.71 5.35
C GLY A 51 1.10 -12.66 6.23
N ALA A 52 0.08 -11.87 5.85
CA ALA A 52 -1.11 -11.60 6.68
C ALA A 52 -0.77 -11.10 8.10
N ASN A 53 0.33 -10.35 8.25
CA ASN A 53 0.73 -9.72 9.50
C ASN A 53 -0.12 -8.47 9.80
N MET A 54 -0.54 -7.77 8.75
CA MET A 54 -1.34 -6.54 8.83
C MET A 54 -2.17 -6.40 7.55
N ASP A 55 -3.41 -5.95 7.67
CA ASP A 55 -4.31 -5.68 6.55
C ASP A 55 -4.07 -4.27 5.97
N PHE A 56 -4.48 -4.04 4.72
CA PHE A 56 -4.23 -2.76 4.03
C PHE A 56 -4.95 -1.57 4.69
N GLU A 57 -6.12 -1.82 5.29
CA GLU A 57 -6.88 -0.79 5.99
C GLU A 57 -6.13 -0.22 7.20
N GLU A 58 -5.32 -1.05 7.86
CA GLU A 58 -4.52 -0.69 9.01
C GLU A 58 -3.37 0.24 8.59
N PHE A 59 -2.70 -0.03 7.46
CA PHE A 59 -1.71 0.89 6.89
C PHE A 59 -2.32 2.26 6.53
N ALA A 60 -3.49 2.26 5.89
CA ALA A 60 -4.16 3.49 5.50
C ALA A 60 -4.67 4.29 6.72
N GLY A 61 -5.03 3.61 7.81
CA GLY A 61 -5.47 4.24 9.06
C GLY A 61 -4.34 4.70 9.98
N ALA A 62 -3.12 4.16 9.81
CA ALA A 62 -1.97 4.47 10.66
C ALA A 62 -1.21 5.75 10.24
N VAL A 63 -1.57 6.39 9.12
CA VAL A 63 -0.85 7.53 8.56
C VAL A 63 -1.64 8.83 8.69
N ASP A 64 -1.11 9.79 9.44
CA ASP A 64 -1.79 11.07 9.69
C ASP A 64 -1.85 11.97 8.44
N ASP A 65 -0.74 12.07 7.70
CA ASP A 65 -0.64 12.86 6.47
C ASP A 65 -0.95 12.04 5.22
N GLY A 66 -1.40 10.79 5.39
CA GLY A 66 -1.69 9.87 4.29
C GLY A 66 -0.46 9.37 3.53
N VAL A 67 0.76 9.56 4.06
CA VAL A 67 2.02 9.06 3.47
C VAL A 67 2.73 8.09 4.43
N PHE A 68 2.78 6.82 4.06
CA PHE A 68 3.55 5.79 4.74
C PHE A 68 5.05 5.94 4.45
N ARG A 69 5.84 5.99 5.52
CA ARG A 69 7.31 6.19 5.50
C ARG A 69 8.08 5.10 6.24
N GLY A 70 7.42 3.97 6.52
CA GLY A 70 7.97 2.91 7.35
C GLY A 70 7.48 3.00 8.80
N PHE A 71 7.89 2.01 9.60
CA PHE A 71 7.67 1.97 11.05
C PHE A 71 8.84 2.59 11.81
#